data_AF-A0A9X4B4I1-F1
#
_entry.id   AF-A0A9X4B4I1-F1
#
_cell.length_a   1.000
_cell.length_b   1.000
_cell.length_c   1.000
_cell.angle_alpha   90.00
_cell.angle_beta   90.00
_cell.angle_gamma   90.00
#
_symmetry.space_group_name_H-M   'P 1'
#
loop_
_entity.id
_entity.type
_entity.pdbx_description
1 polymer ?
#
loop_
_entity_poly.entity_id
_entity_poly.type
_entity_poly.pdbx_seq_one_letter_code
_entity_poly.pdbx_strand_id
1 'polypeptide(L)'
;MEKLFEIRDLVFYKEEFLDNLDEFEDILPIIEELSKDLTYEEIEVVGENECCEKTNKNYIVEIPGFLDENDEFLTQAEVEALASTGKQRMLDLFVIRIYKCVTCKKWIIDILE
;
A
#
# COMPACT_ATOMS: atom_id res chain seq x y z
N MET A 1 -16.97 10.66 -7.20
CA MET A 1 -15.61 10.39 -6.72
C MET A 1 -15.65 10.29 -5.22
N GLU A 2 -15.78 9.05 -4.75
CA GLU A 2 -15.74 8.68 -3.34
C GLU A 2 -14.27 8.59 -2.91
N LYS A 3 -13.85 9.46 -1.99
CA LYS A 3 -12.49 9.45 -1.46
C LYS A 3 -12.36 8.29 -0.48
N LEU A 4 -11.36 7.43 -0.69
CA LEU A 4 -11.01 6.35 0.24
C LEU A 4 -10.01 6.85 1.28
N PHE A 5 -8.86 7.38 0.83
CA PHE A 5 -7.81 7.89 1.71
C PHE A 5 -6.97 8.96 1.01
N GLU A 6 -6.05 9.56 1.74
CA GLU A 6 -5.11 10.56 1.23
C GLU A 6 -3.75 10.39 1.90
N ILE A 7 -2.68 10.43 1.11
CA ILE A 7 -1.31 10.34 1.58
C ILE A 7 -0.58 11.60 1.11
N ARG A 8 -0.25 12.48 2.06
CA ARG A 8 0.24 13.84 1.79
C ARG A 8 -0.72 14.61 0.87
N ASP A 9 -0.31 14.89 -0.36
CA ASP A 9 -1.10 15.57 -1.39
C ASP A 9 -1.71 14.62 -2.44
N LEU A 10 -1.51 13.30 -2.30
CA LEU A 10 -2.14 12.29 -3.17
C LEU A 10 -3.46 11.82 -2.60
N VAL A 11 -4.54 12.08 -3.34
CA VAL A 11 -5.89 11.61 -3.00
C VAL A 11 -6.22 10.34 -3.78
N PHE A 12 -6.79 9.35 -3.10
CA PHE A 12 -7.16 8.06 -3.66
C PHE A 12 -8.68 7.92 -3.69
N TYR A 13 -9.24 7.80 -4.89
CA TYR A 13 -10.67 7.68 -5.11
C TYR A 13 -11.04 6.27 -5.55
N LYS A 14 -12.21 5.81 -5.11
CA LYS A 14 -12.78 4.51 -5.46
C LYS A 14 -12.88 4.29 -6.96
N GLU A 15 -13.36 5.29 -7.70
CA GLU A 15 -13.60 5.20 -9.14
C GLU A 15 -12.32 5.24 -9.98
N GLU A 16 -11.17 5.56 -9.37
CA GLU A 16 -9.86 5.52 -10.02
C GLU A 16 -9.12 4.19 -9.78
N PHE A 17 -9.65 3.33 -8.89
CA PHE A 17 -9.06 2.02 -8.64
C PHE A 17 -9.29 1.10 -9.84
N LEU A 18 -8.26 0.37 -10.24
CA LEU A 18 -8.31 -0.48 -11.43
C LEU A 18 -8.76 -1.92 -11.16
N ASP A 19 -8.56 -2.39 -9.93
CA ASP A 19 -8.87 -3.77 -9.54
C ASP A 19 -10.20 -3.86 -8.78
N ASN A 20 -10.46 -5.00 -8.17
CA ASN A 20 -11.64 -5.21 -7.34
C ASN A 20 -11.37 -4.79 -5.89
N LEU A 21 -11.98 -3.69 -5.42
CA LEU A 21 -11.78 -3.22 -4.04
C LEU A 21 -12.23 -4.23 -2.98
N ASP A 22 -13.18 -5.11 -3.31
CA ASP A 22 -13.71 -6.10 -2.38
C ASP A 22 -12.62 -7.12 -1.97
N GLU A 23 -11.52 -7.21 -2.72
CA GLU A 23 -10.36 -8.08 -2.41
C GLU A 23 -9.39 -7.43 -1.42
N PHE A 24 -9.58 -6.14 -1.08
CA PHE A 24 -8.68 -5.36 -0.22
C PHE A 24 -9.42 -4.73 0.97
N GLU A 25 -10.60 -5.24 1.34
CA GLU A 25 -11.43 -4.68 2.44
C GLU A 25 -10.71 -4.67 3.80
N ASP A 26 -9.81 -5.62 4.03
CA ASP A 26 -8.95 -5.76 5.20
C ASP A 26 -7.72 -4.83 5.16
N ILE A 27 -7.18 -4.58 3.96
CA ILE A 27 -6.00 -3.74 3.74
C ILE A 27 -6.33 -2.25 3.74
N LEU A 28 -7.50 -1.85 3.23
CA LEU A 28 -7.89 -0.43 3.15
C LEU A 28 -7.88 0.28 4.52
N PRO A 29 -8.43 -0.29 5.61
CA PRO A 29 -8.33 0.29 6.94
C PRO A 29 -6.89 0.49 7.42
N ILE A 30 -5.99 -0.46 7.13
CA ILE A 30 -4.56 -0.37 7.50
C ILE A 30 -3.92 0.83 6.78
N ILE A 31 -4.18 0.98 5.48
CA ILE A 31 -3.68 2.12 4.71
C ILE A 31 -4.22 3.44 5.25
N GLU A 32 -5.52 3.51 5.55
CA GLU A 32 -6.16 4.71 6.08
C GLU A 32 -5.57 5.11 7.45
N GLU A 33 -5.37 4.15 8.35
CA GLU A 33 -4.77 4.37 9.65
C GLU A 33 -3.35 4.95 9.54
N LEU A 34 -2.51 4.34 8.69
CA LEU A 34 -1.11 4.72 8.52
C LEU A 34 -0.91 5.94 7.63
N SER A 35 -1.93 6.34 6.86
CA SER A 35 -1.87 7.37 5.81
C SER A 35 -1.15 8.67 6.19
N LYS A 36 -1.26 9.09 7.45
CA LYS A 36 -0.66 10.34 7.98
C LYS A 36 0.86 10.31 8.02
N ASP A 37 1.45 9.13 8.22
CA ASP A 37 2.89 8.94 8.39
C ASP A 37 3.55 8.46 7.09
N LEU A 38 2.75 8.11 6.07
CA LEU A 38 3.24 7.62 4.80
C LEU A 38 3.82 8.74 3.90
N THR A 39 4.79 8.34 3.10
CA THR A 39 5.34 9.13 2.00
C THR A 39 5.14 8.36 0.70
N TYR A 40 5.32 9.06 -0.42
CA TYR A 40 5.42 8.44 -1.72
C TYR A 40 6.71 8.86 -2.42
N GLU A 41 7.12 8.06 -3.40
CA GLU A 41 8.22 8.35 -4.32
C GLU A 41 7.72 8.31 -5.76
N GLU A 42 8.33 9.06 -6.68
CA GLU A 42 8.10 8.86 -8.12
C GLU A 42 9.08 7.82 -8.65
N ILE A 43 8.57 6.82 -9.35
CA ILE A 43 9.35 5.75 -9.96
C ILE A 43 8.98 5.57 -11.44
N GLU A 44 9.86 4.90 -12.18
CA GLU A 44 9.62 4.43 -13.55
C GLU A 44 9.60 2.91 -13.56
N VAL A 45 8.51 2.32 -14.08
CA VAL A 45 8.37 0.87 -14.24
C VAL A 45 8.80 0.43 -15.64
N VAL A 46 8.98 -0.89 -15.81
CA VAL A 46 9.28 -1.49 -17.11
C VAL A 46 7.99 -1.58 -17.93
N GLY A 47 7.98 -0.95 -19.10
CA GLY A 47 6.79 -0.88 -19.95
C GLY A 47 5.87 0.28 -19.58
N GLU A 48 4.86 0.54 -20.40
CA GLU A 48 3.89 1.59 -20.14
C GLU A 48 2.79 1.10 -19.18
N ASN A 49 2.26 2.01 -18.36
CA ASN A 49 1.17 1.69 -17.45
C ASN A 49 -0.10 1.31 -18.24
N GLU A 50 -0.63 0.11 -18.01
CA GLU A 50 -1.83 -0.42 -18.66
C GLU A 50 -3.07 0.49 -18.47
N CYS A 51 -3.07 1.29 -17.42
CA CYS A 51 -4.14 2.22 -17.09
C CYS A 51 -4.47 3.23 -18.21
N CYS A 52 -3.48 3.64 -19.01
CA CYS A 52 -3.64 4.65 -20.06
C CYS A 52 -2.62 4.59 -21.21
N GLU A 53 -1.57 3.75 -21.12
CA GLU A 53 -0.56 3.57 -22.18
C GLU A 53 0.07 4.90 -22.63
N LYS A 54 0.38 5.79 -21.67
CA LYS A 54 0.94 7.14 -21.93
C LYS A 54 2.20 7.46 -21.12
N THR A 55 2.49 6.67 -20.10
CA THR A 55 3.60 6.88 -19.19
C THR A 55 3.96 5.56 -18.54
N ASN A 56 5.22 5.41 -18.14
CA ASN A 56 5.70 4.37 -17.26
C ASN A 56 5.97 4.89 -15.84
N LYS A 57 5.62 6.15 -15.56
CA LYS A 57 5.85 6.79 -14.26
C LYS A 57 4.68 6.58 -13.32
N ASN A 58 4.99 6.28 -12.06
CA ASN A 58 4.02 6.12 -10.99
C ASN A 58 4.51 6.79 -9.72
N TYR A 59 3.59 7.29 -8.90
CA TYR A 59 3.85 7.44 -7.49
C TYR A 59 3.71 6.08 -6.82
N ILE A 60 4.68 5.70 -6.01
CA ILE A 60 4.64 4.49 -5.20
C ILE A 60 4.62 4.86 -3.71
N VAL A 61 3.72 4.24 -2.96
CA VAL A 61 3.73 4.21 -1.50
C VAL A 61 4.04 2.78 -1.09
N GLU A 62 4.94 2.60 -0.13
CA GLU A 62 5.25 1.29 0.43
C GLU A 62 4.98 1.30 1.93
N ILE A 63 4.24 0.30 2.40
CA ILE A 63 3.96 0.06 3.82
C ILE A 63 4.62 -1.28 4.18
N PRO A 64 5.86 -1.27 4.68
CA PRO A 64 6.53 -2.48 5.11
C PRO A 64 5.94 -2.98 6.42
N GLY A 65 5.56 -4.26 6.45
CA GLY A 65 5.09 -4.94 7.63
C GLY A 65 5.31 -6.44 7.55
N PHE A 66 4.63 -7.14 8.44
CA PHE A 66 4.74 -8.58 8.61
C PHE A 66 3.39 -9.16 8.99
N LEU A 67 3.10 -10.39 8.56
CA LEU A 67 1.98 -11.17 9.09
C LEU A 67 2.46 -12.06 10.23
N ASP A 68 1.64 -12.20 11.26
CA ASP A 68 1.84 -13.23 12.29
C ASP A 68 1.08 -14.53 11.98
N GLU A 69 1.18 -15.51 12.89
CA GLU A 69 0.56 -16.83 12.74
C GLU A 69 -0.97 -16.85 12.61
N ASN A 70 -1.64 -15.71 12.82
CA ASN A 70 -3.08 -15.53 12.68
C ASN A 70 -3.45 -14.64 11.48
N ASP A 71 -2.51 -14.38 10.56
CA ASP A 71 -2.66 -13.45 9.43
C ASP A 71 -2.93 -11.99 9.86
N GLU A 72 -2.51 -11.62 11.08
CA GLU A 72 -2.63 -10.25 11.57
C GLU A 72 -1.43 -9.42 11.10
N PHE A 73 -1.70 -8.27 10.47
CA PHE A 73 -0.67 -7.34 10.02
C PHE A 73 -0.02 -6.59 11.19
N LEU A 74 1.31 -6.61 11.22
CA LEU A 74 2.14 -5.90 12.18
C LEU A 74 3.10 -4.97 11.44
N THR A 75 3.11 -3.71 11.85
CA THR A 75 4.13 -2.75 11.39
C THR A 75 5.51 -3.13 11.93
N GLN A 76 6.57 -2.67 11.27
CA GLN A 76 7.93 -2.84 11.78
C GLN A 76 8.09 -2.32 13.22
N ALA A 77 7.48 -1.18 13.55
CA ALA A 77 7.54 -0.59 14.89
C ALA A 77 6.89 -1.51 15.95
N GLU A 78 5.78 -2.16 15.62
CA GLU A 78 5.11 -3.12 16.51
C GLU A 78 5.95 -4.39 16.70
N VAL A 79 6.56 -4.89 15.61
CA VAL A 79 7.48 -6.03 15.68
C VAL A 79 8.67 -5.72 16.59
N GLU A 80 9.28 -4.54 16.46
CA GLU A 80 10.39 -4.09 17.31
C GLU A 80 9.96 -3.96 18.79
N ALA A 81 8.75 -3.44 19.04
CA ALA A 81 8.18 -3.36 20.38
C ALA A 81 7.94 -4.75 20.99
N LEU A 82 7.45 -5.71 20.21
CA LEU A 82 7.22 -7.10 20.65
C LEU A 82 8.52 -7.86 20.88
N ALA A 83 9.52 -7.70 20.00
CA ALA A 83 10.84 -8.33 20.15
C ALA A 83 11.51 -7.92 21.48
N SER A 84 11.32 -6.66 21.88
CA SER A 84 11.80 -6.12 23.16
C SER A 84 11.19 -6.82 24.40
N THR A 85 10.07 -7.55 24.22
CA THR A 85 9.41 -8.34 25.28
C THR A 85 9.86 -9.81 25.33
N GLY A 86 10.76 -10.24 24.44
CA GLY A 86 11.33 -11.60 24.41
C GLY A 86 10.42 -12.67 23.80
N LYS A 87 9.33 -12.29 23.13
CA LYS A 87 8.49 -13.22 22.36
C LYS A 87 9.03 -13.34 20.95
N GLN A 88 9.62 -14.48 20.62
CA GLN A 88 9.95 -14.84 19.25
C GLN A 88 8.68 -15.35 18.57
N ARG A 89 8.18 -14.63 17.57
CA ARG A 89 7.07 -15.06 16.70
C ARG A 89 7.62 -15.43 15.32
N MET A 90 6.97 -16.38 14.65
CA MET A 90 7.15 -16.52 13.20
C MET A 90 6.42 -15.34 12.54
N LEU A 91 7.13 -14.66 11.66
CA LEU A 91 6.64 -13.49 10.96
C LEU A 91 7.01 -13.65 9.49
N ASP A 92 6.01 -13.53 8.63
CA ASP A 92 6.19 -13.53 7.19
C ASP A 92 6.21 -12.09 6.69
N LEU A 93 7.12 -11.78 5.76
CA LEU A 93 7.23 -10.44 5.20
C LEU A 93 5.93 -10.09 4.47
N PHE A 94 5.38 -8.91 4.70
CA PHE A 94 4.16 -8.46 4.03
C PHE A 94 4.26 -6.98 3.74
N VAL A 95 4.46 -6.62 2.47
CA VAL A 95 4.61 -5.23 2.05
C VAL A 95 3.43 -4.83 1.17
N ILE A 96 2.64 -3.88 1.65
CA ILE A 96 1.55 -3.28 0.86
C ILE A 96 2.15 -2.18 0.01
N ARG A 97 2.03 -2.29 -1.32
CA ARG A 97 2.51 -1.29 -2.28
C ARG A 97 1.31 -0.68 -3.00
N ILE A 98 1.30 0.65 -3.10
CA ILE A 98 0.23 1.39 -3.78
C ILE A 98 0.86 2.15 -4.93
N TYR A 99 0.45 1.84 -6.16
CA TYR A 99 0.92 2.54 -7.35
C TYR A 99 -0.17 3.49 -7.86
N LYS A 100 0.18 4.75 -8.11
CA LYS A 100 -0.72 5.74 -8.72
C LYS A 100 -0.08 6.36 -9.95
N CYS A 101 -0.74 6.21 -11.11
CA CYS A 101 -0.25 6.75 -12.37
C CYS A 101 -0.16 8.29 -12.31
N VAL A 102 1.00 8.85 -12.68
CA VAL A 102 1.20 10.30 -12.64
C VAL A 102 0.34 11.06 -13.65
N THR A 103 -0.10 10.39 -14.73
CA THR A 103 -0.86 10.99 -15.83
C THR A 103 -2.36 10.91 -15.63
N CYS A 104 -2.92 9.70 -15.50
CA CYS A 104 -4.37 9.50 -15.45
C CYS A 104 -4.93 9.27 -14.04
N LYS A 105 -4.07 9.27 -13.00
CA LYS A 105 -4.42 9.15 -11.58
C LYS A 105 -5.06 7.83 -11.13
N LYS A 106 -5.30 6.92 -12.07
CA LYS A 106 -5.65 5.53 -11.77
C LYS A 106 -4.59 4.86 -10.89
N TRP A 107 -5.03 3.96 -10.02
CA TRP A 107 -4.16 3.34 -9.01
C TRP A 107 -4.55 1.89 -8.74
N ILE A 108 -3.59 1.15 -8.17
CA ILE A 108 -3.68 -0.27 -7.80
C ILE A 108 -3.02 -0.51 -6.43
N ILE A 109 -3.35 -1.64 -5.82
CA ILE A 109 -2.65 -2.20 -4.66
C ILE A 109 -1.95 -3.47 -5.13
N ASP A 110 -0.71 -3.66 -4.70
CA ASP A 110 0.14 -4.80 -5.00
C ASP A 110 0.80 -5.25 -3.70
N ILE A 111 0.65 -6.52 -3.37
CA ILE A 111 1.13 -7.08 -2.11
C ILE A 111 2.37 -7.93 -2.41
N LEU A 112 3.43 -7.72 -1.64
CA LEU A 112 4.61 -8.57 -1.65
C LEU A 112 4.63 -9.42 -0.39
N GLU A 113 4.56 -10.73 -0.59
CA GLU A 113 4.61 -11.80 0.43
C GLU A 113 5.76 -12.77 0.12
#